data_AF-A0A8J3FH34-F1
#
_entry.id   AF-A0A8J3FH34-F1
#
_cell.length_a   1.000
_cell.length_b   1.000
_cell.length_c   1.000
_cell.angle_alpha   90.00
_cell.angle_beta   90.00
_cell.angle_gamma   90.00
#
_symmetry.space_group_name_H-M   'P 1'
#
loop_
_entity.id
_entity.type
_entity.pdbx_description
1 polymer ?
#
loop_
_entity_poly.entity_id
_entity_poly.type
_entity_poly.pdbx_seq_one_letter_code
_entity_poly.pdbx_strand_id
1 'polypeptide(L)'
;MTDVEAVELDRFRALLADLLGLCFDARDGDRLRAVLDSRAAAHGEPVAAYLARLGRAPSTRERTVLTEELTITETYFFRHAEQMRALAGAALPARVRARAQARTLRLLSVGCSSGEEAYTLAILALESVPDPGWDIRVQGIDVNSAMLRRATAGRYPQWSMRETPLPVRRRWFQQVGDDSEVVEAVRRRVSFLRRNVVDDDPVLWRPDEYDVVLCRNLLMYLHPRVAAALLVRMTGALVPGGYLFLGHTDTLGGSPAGLRVQHSHDAFYYERLPGPLPRRPAPGPAQPGLAQLDPPVAPAAPSVPACRPPAGEPAGSPARPTRTALWRDCDRLIAAERFGDALAVVAALPRPLDREEALLHAVLLAQTGDYDGAVAGCRDLLAADGLDADAHHLLGMCHEDDDAATAGAHYRRAASLDPDFALPWLRLGILARRRGDPQSGAADFQHAIALLPAERDRRILLFGGSFGRHALLALCRSELAAAGSPR
;
A
#
# COMPACT_ATOMS: atom_id res chain seq x y z
N MET A 1 -7.06 12.45 -25.61
CA MET A 1 -6.89 11.04 -25.99
C MET A 1 -7.93 10.73 -27.04
N THR A 2 -7.51 10.28 -28.22
CA THR A 2 -8.42 9.81 -29.28
C THR A 2 -9.00 8.45 -28.90
N ASP A 3 -10.12 8.05 -29.51
CA ASP A 3 -10.71 6.71 -29.29
C ASP A 3 -9.72 5.59 -29.61
N VAL A 4 -8.82 5.81 -30.58
CA VAL A 4 -7.76 4.86 -30.94
C VAL A 4 -6.72 4.72 -29.83
N GLU A 5 -6.26 5.83 -29.25
CA GLU A 5 -5.28 5.81 -28.15
C GLU A 5 -5.83 5.13 -26.89
N ALA A 6 -7.13 5.31 -26.61
CA ALA A 6 -7.81 4.64 -25.51
C ALA A 6 -7.78 3.11 -25.68
N VAL A 7 -8.15 2.63 -26.87
CA VAL A 7 -8.16 1.19 -27.20
C VAL A 7 -6.76 0.59 -27.15
N GLU A 8 -5.75 1.30 -27.65
CA GLU A 8 -4.34 0.86 -27.56
C GLU A 8 -3.87 0.72 -26.11
N LEU A 9 -4.23 1.67 -25.26
CA LEU A 9 -3.85 1.68 -23.85
C LEU A 9 -4.54 0.56 -23.06
N ASP A 10 -5.83 0.32 -23.31
CA ASP A 10 -6.57 -0.78 -22.69
C ASP A 10 -5.99 -2.14 -23.11
N ARG A 11 -5.64 -2.28 -24.39
CA ARG A 11 -4.94 -3.47 -24.89
C ARG A 11 -3.58 -3.64 -24.21
N PHE A 12 -2.84 -2.56 -24.00
CA PHE A 12 -1.55 -2.62 -23.31
C PHE A 12 -1.70 -3.06 -21.85
N ARG A 13 -2.68 -2.51 -21.12
CA ARG A 13 -3.01 -2.94 -19.74
C ARG A 13 -3.30 -4.44 -19.66
N ALA A 14 -4.13 -4.95 -20.57
CA ALA A 14 -4.44 -6.37 -20.64
C ALA A 14 -3.18 -7.23 -20.86
N LEU A 15 -2.32 -6.82 -21.80
CA LEU A 15 -1.04 -7.49 -22.05
C LEU A 15 -0.12 -7.47 -20.84
N LEU A 16 -0.02 -6.35 -20.12
CA LEU A 16 0.80 -6.26 -18.90
C LEU A 16 0.26 -7.16 -17.78
N ALA A 17 -1.06 -7.29 -17.65
CA ALA A 17 -1.69 -8.20 -16.71
C ALA A 17 -1.47 -9.67 -17.06
N ASP A 18 -1.38 -10.03 -18.35
CA ASP A 18 -1.05 -11.39 -18.80
C ASP A 18 0.46 -11.69 -18.68
N LEU A 19 1.31 -10.70 -19.00
CA LEU A 19 2.76 -10.90 -19.12
C LEU A 19 3.49 -10.75 -17.79
N LEU A 20 3.12 -9.76 -16.98
CA LEU A 20 3.81 -9.38 -15.74
C LEU A 20 2.92 -9.56 -14.51
N GLY A 21 1.62 -9.75 -14.72
CA GLY A 21 0.64 -9.86 -13.65
C GLY A 21 0.26 -8.54 -13.01
N LEU A 22 0.77 -7.43 -13.55
CA LEU A 22 0.55 -6.08 -13.02
C LEU A 22 -0.81 -5.53 -13.43
N CYS A 23 -1.49 -4.91 -12.47
CA CYS A 23 -2.69 -4.13 -12.67
C CYS A 23 -2.32 -2.66 -12.72
N PHE A 24 -2.89 -1.94 -13.67
CA PHE A 24 -2.78 -0.50 -13.75
C PHE A 24 -4.19 0.05 -13.90
N ASP A 25 -4.48 1.16 -13.22
CA ASP A 25 -5.79 1.81 -13.27
C ASP A 25 -5.74 3.09 -14.12
N ALA A 26 -6.89 3.74 -14.31
CA ALA A 26 -6.99 4.92 -15.16
C ALA A 26 -5.95 6.01 -14.83
N ARG A 27 -5.50 6.12 -13.57
CA ARG A 27 -4.51 7.10 -13.10
C ARG A 27 -3.11 6.86 -13.67
N ASP A 28 -2.80 5.62 -14.05
CA ASP A 28 -1.52 5.26 -14.68
C ASP A 28 -1.49 5.57 -16.19
N GLY A 29 -2.57 6.14 -16.74
CA GLY A 29 -2.76 6.25 -18.19
C GLY A 29 -1.65 7.01 -18.90
N ASP A 30 -1.27 8.17 -18.40
CA ASP A 30 -0.21 9.00 -19.02
C ASP A 30 1.16 8.32 -18.94
N ARG A 31 1.50 7.74 -17.77
CA ARG A 31 2.75 6.98 -17.58
C ARG A 31 2.79 5.78 -18.51
N LEU A 32 1.72 5.00 -18.57
CA LEU A 32 1.63 3.83 -19.44
C LEU A 32 1.69 4.19 -20.91
N ARG A 33 1.06 5.31 -21.30
CA ARG A 33 1.14 5.81 -22.67
C ARG A 33 2.56 6.21 -23.03
N ALA A 34 3.23 6.96 -22.16
CA ALA A 34 4.63 7.33 -22.36
C ALA A 34 5.56 6.11 -22.49
N VAL A 35 5.35 5.08 -21.66
CA VAL A 35 6.08 3.81 -21.78
C VAL A 35 5.74 3.14 -23.12
N LEU A 36 4.46 2.99 -23.47
CA LEU A 36 4.03 2.36 -24.71
C LEU A 36 4.64 3.03 -25.94
N ASP A 37 4.61 4.36 -26.01
CA ASP A 37 5.19 5.14 -27.10
C ASP A 37 6.70 4.98 -27.18
N SER A 38 7.38 5.11 -26.03
CA SER A 38 8.83 4.91 -25.92
C SER A 38 9.25 3.52 -26.38
N ARG A 39 8.54 2.48 -25.94
CA ARG A 39 8.81 1.09 -26.33
C ARG A 39 8.57 0.87 -27.83
N ALA A 40 7.43 1.32 -28.37
CA ALA A 40 7.14 1.19 -29.80
C ALA A 40 8.21 1.87 -30.66
N ALA A 41 8.62 3.09 -30.29
CA ALA A 41 9.69 3.83 -30.96
C ALA A 41 11.05 3.10 -30.87
N ALA A 42 11.39 2.50 -29.73
CA ALA A 42 12.63 1.74 -29.57
C ALA A 42 12.73 0.51 -30.49
N HIS A 43 11.60 -0.01 -30.97
CA HIS A 43 11.55 -1.08 -31.98
C HIS A 43 11.38 -0.57 -33.41
N GLY A 44 11.21 0.75 -33.61
CA GLY A 44 10.92 1.33 -34.92
C GLY A 44 9.54 0.92 -35.47
N GLU A 45 8.60 0.57 -34.59
CA GLU A 45 7.28 0.05 -34.92
C GLU A 45 6.18 1.07 -34.55
N PRO A 46 5.10 1.18 -35.34
CA PRO A 46 3.87 1.82 -34.88
C PRO A 46 3.30 1.10 -33.64
N VAL A 47 2.61 1.82 -32.76
CA VAL A 47 2.07 1.28 -31.49
C VAL A 47 1.19 0.04 -31.73
N ALA A 48 0.29 0.06 -32.70
CA ALA A 48 -0.53 -1.09 -33.05
C ALA A 48 0.28 -2.34 -33.43
N ALA A 49 1.37 -2.18 -34.19
CA ALA A 49 2.27 -3.28 -34.56
C ALA A 49 3.07 -3.79 -33.36
N TYR A 50 3.56 -2.88 -32.51
CA TYR A 50 4.23 -3.22 -31.25
C TYR A 50 3.32 -4.04 -30.33
N LEU A 51 2.07 -3.61 -30.12
CA LEU A 51 1.07 -4.32 -29.31
C LEU A 51 0.72 -5.70 -29.88
N ALA A 52 0.62 -5.82 -31.21
CA ALA A 52 0.39 -7.11 -31.87
C ALA A 52 1.56 -8.08 -31.65
N ARG A 53 2.80 -7.59 -31.72
CA ARG A 53 3.99 -8.40 -31.44
C ARG A 53 4.08 -8.78 -29.97
N LEU A 54 3.84 -7.84 -29.06
CA LEU A 54 3.82 -8.03 -27.60
C LEU A 54 2.81 -9.11 -27.19
N GLY A 55 1.64 -9.18 -27.85
CA GLY A 55 0.61 -10.18 -27.58
C GLY A 55 0.85 -11.58 -28.15
N ARG A 56 1.79 -11.76 -29.09
CA ARG A 56 2.10 -13.09 -29.66
C ARG A 56 3.17 -13.81 -28.85
N ALA A 57 4.36 -13.20 -28.74
CA ALA A 57 5.49 -13.77 -28.03
C ALA A 57 6.54 -12.68 -27.77
N PRO A 58 6.48 -11.97 -26.63
CA PRO A 58 7.48 -10.96 -26.35
C PRO A 58 8.80 -11.61 -26.00
N SER A 59 9.88 -11.04 -26.56
CA SER A 59 11.23 -11.48 -26.27
C SER A 59 11.55 -11.33 -24.78
N THR A 60 12.46 -12.17 -24.27
CA THR A 60 12.92 -12.09 -22.88
C THR A 60 13.47 -10.70 -22.55
N ARG A 61 14.15 -10.06 -23.51
CA ARG A 61 14.68 -8.71 -23.37
C ARG A 61 13.55 -7.69 -23.18
N GLU A 62 12.50 -7.76 -24.00
CA GLU A 62 11.40 -6.79 -23.89
C GLU A 62 10.65 -6.92 -22.57
N ARG A 63 10.39 -8.15 -22.12
CA ARG A 63 9.80 -8.39 -20.79
C ARG A 63 10.65 -7.78 -19.69
N THR A 64 11.98 -7.94 -19.77
CA THR A 64 12.90 -7.36 -18.78
C THR A 64 12.79 -5.83 -18.75
N VAL A 65 12.81 -5.16 -19.91
CA VAL A 65 12.75 -3.69 -19.95
C VAL A 65 11.40 -3.18 -19.43
N LEU A 66 10.29 -3.76 -19.89
CA LEU A 66 8.96 -3.41 -19.39
C LEU A 66 8.87 -3.60 -17.87
N THR A 67 9.44 -4.67 -17.33
CA THR A 67 9.48 -4.89 -15.88
C THR A 67 10.27 -3.78 -15.18
N GLU A 68 11.48 -3.50 -15.65
CA GLU A 68 12.36 -2.49 -15.04
C GLU A 68 11.74 -1.09 -15.05
N GLU A 69 10.99 -0.72 -16.09
CA GLU A 69 10.32 0.59 -16.21
C GLU A 69 8.99 0.68 -15.43
N LEU A 70 8.27 -0.43 -15.27
CA LEU A 70 6.90 -0.43 -14.76
C LEU A 70 6.76 -0.83 -13.29
N THR A 71 7.72 -1.58 -12.74
CA THR A 71 7.67 -1.96 -11.31
C THR A 71 7.95 -0.79 -10.37
N ILE A 72 7.31 -0.79 -9.20
CA ILE A 72 7.64 0.09 -8.08
C ILE A 72 8.62 -0.64 -7.17
N THR A 73 9.75 -0.02 -6.88
CA THR A 73 10.89 -0.70 -6.23
C THR A 73 11.18 -0.21 -4.81
N GLU A 74 10.36 0.68 -4.25
CA GLU A 74 10.60 1.27 -2.92
C GLU A 74 10.57 0.21 -1.82
N THR A 75 11.71 0.03 -1.17
CA THR A 75 11.89 -0.93 -0.08
C THR A 75 13.04 -0.47 0.82
N TYR A 76 13.07 -0.99 2.05
CA TYR A 76 14.07 -0.67 3.05
C TYR A 76 14.05 -1.69 4.19
N PHE A 77 15.14 -1.77 4.92
CA PHE A 77 15.33 -2.74 5.98
C PHE A 77 14.39 -2.48 7.15
N PHE A 78 13.85 -3.57 7.72
CA PHE A 78 12.93 -3.54 8.86
C PHE A 78 11.67 -2.69 8.65
N ARG A 79 11.26 -2.51 7.39
CA ARG A 79 10.03 -1.82 7.00
C ARG A 79 8.84 -2.35 7.79
N HIS A 80 8.07 -1.43 8.38
CA HIS A 80 6.92 -1.70 9.26
C HIS A 80 7.28 -2.53 10.50
N ALA A 81 7.72 -1.83 11.54
CA ALA A 81 8.34 -2.39 12.73
C ALA A 81 7.44 -3.38 13.51
N GLU A 82 6.12 -3.18 13.52
CA GLU A 82 5.12 -4.05 14.16
C GLU A 82 5.15 -5.47 13.59
N GLN A 83 5.18 -5.62 12.27
CA GLN A 83 5.26 -6.94 11.63
C GLN A 83 6.61 -7.60 11.88
N MET A 84 7.69 -6.82 11.93
CA MET A 84 9.02 -7.35 12.25
C MET A 84 9.10 -7.83 13.71
N ARG A 85 8.48 -7.10 14.65
CA ARG A 85 8.34 -7.53 16.04
C ARG A 85 7.51 -8.80 16.16
N ALA A 86 6.39 -8.91 15.45
CA ALA A 86 5.56 -10.12 15.43
C ALA A 86 6.31 -11.33 14.84
N LEU A 87 7.05 -11.11 13.75
CA LEU A 87 7.89 -12.14 13.13
C LEU A 87 8.97 -12.65 14.10
N ALA A 88 9.68 -11.75 14.78
CA ALA A 88 10.77 -12.08 15.70
C ALA A 88 10.28 -12.63 17.05
N GLY A 89 9.18 -12.09 17.59
CA GLY A 89 8.66 -12.42 18.92
C GLY A 89 7.70 -13.60 18.95
N ALA A 90 7.07 -13.95 17.83
CA ALA A 90 6.06 -15.00 17.77
C ALA A 90 6.32 -16.04 16.68
N ALA A 91 6.32 -15.63 15.42
CA ALA A 91 6.31 -16.57 14.29
C ALA A 91 7.61 -17.40 14.19
N LEU A 92 8.78 -16.75 14.16
CA LEU A 92 10.07 -17.45 14.08
C LEU A 92 10.32 -18.35 15.31
N PRO A 93 10.14 -17.90 16.57
CA PRO A 93 10.26 -18.77 17.74
C PRO A 93 9.34 -19.99 17.69
N ALA A 94 8.10 -19.85 17.20
CA ALA A 94 7.19 -20.98 17.03
C ALA A 94 7.72 -21.98 16.00
N ARG A 95 8.23 -21.49 14.85
CA ARG A 95 8.83 -22.35 13.82
C ARG A 95 10.12 -23.02 14.28
N VAL A 96 10.98 -22.33 15.03
CA VAL A 96 12.19 -22.90 15.64
C VAL A 96 11.81 -24.05 16.58
N ARG A 97 10.81 -23.89 17.45
CA ARG A 97 10.35 -25.01 18.29
C ARG A 97 9.84 -26.19 17.47
N ALA A 98 9.01 -25.92 16.45
CA ALA A 98 8.47 -26.96 15.57
C ALA A 98 9.56 -27.70 14.75
N ARG A 99 10.66 -27.01 14.43
CA ARG A 99 11.79 -27.55 13.65
C ARG A 99 12.98 -27.99 14.49
N ALA A 100 12.85 -28.09 15.82
CA ALA A 100 13.98 -28.35 16.72
C ALA A 100 14.76 -29.63 16.38
N GLN A 101 14.10 -30.66 15.85
CA GLN A 101 14.76 -31.90 15.42
C GLN A 101 15.46 -31.76 14.06
N ALA A 102 14.81 -31.11 13.09
CA ALA A 102 15.35 -30.94 11.74
C ALA A 102 16.40 -29.82 11.64
N ARG A 103 16.37 -28.88 12.60
CA ARG A 103 17.28 -27.72 12.72
C ARG A 103 17.42 -26.93 11.42
N THR A 104 16.34 -26.86 10.65
CA THR A 104 16.29 -26.21 9.34
C THR A 104 15.08 -25.29 9.26
N LEU A 105 15.27 -24.07 8.75
CA LEU A 105 14.21 -23.12 8.43
C LEU A 105 14.30 -22.74 6.96
N ARG A 106 13.16 -22.83 6.27
CA ARG A 106 13.03 -22.44 4.86
C ARG A 106 12.09 -21.26 4.76
N LEU A 107 12.57 -20.12 4.27
CA LEU A 107 11.86 -18.84 4.30
C LEU A 107 11.81 -18.24 2.89
N LEU A 108 10.72 -17.56 2.55
CA LEU A 108 10.51 -16.97 1.23
C LEU A 108 10.11 -15.49 1.36
N SER A 109 10.69 -14.63 0.53
CA SER A 109 10.25 -13.24 0.30
C SER A 109 9.85 -13.08 -1.16
N VAL A 110 8.58 -12.79 -1.39
CA VAL A 110 7.94 -12.66 -2.71
C VAL A 110 7.82 -11.18 -3.06
N GLY A 111 8.41 -10.78 -4.18
CA GLY A 111 8.56 -9.36 -4.53
C GLY A 111 9.66 -8.71 -3.69
N CYS A 112 10.81 -9.35 -3.59
CA CYS A 112 11.87 -8.94 -2.66
C CYS A 112 12.56 -7.62 -3.05
N SER A 113 12.28 -7.06 -4.24
CA SER A 113 12.92 -5.86 -4.77
C SER A 113 14.45 -5.95 -4.63
N SER A 114 15.11 -4.92 -4.08
CA SER A 114 16.56 -4.87 -3.86
C SER A 114 17.05 -5.70 -2.67
N GLY A 115 16.22 -6.58 -2.10
CA GLY A 115 16.64 -7.63 -1.17
C GLY A 115 16.58 -7.27 0.31
N GLU A 116 16.27 -6.03 0.68
CA GLU A 116 16.17 -5.58 2.07
C GLU A 116 15.22 -6.47 2.90
N GLU A 117 14.06 -6.84 2.37
CA GLU A 117 13.12 -7.72 3.06
C GLU A 117 13.68 -9.13 3.29
N ALA A 118 14.29 -9.73 2.26
CA ALA A 118 14.89 -11.06 2.36
C ALA A 118 16.05 -11.09 3.37
N TYR A 119 16.85 -10.03 3.42
CA TYR A 119 17.93 -9.91 4.39
C TYR A 119 17.41 -9.64 5.81
N THR A 120 16.39 -8.78 5.99
CA THR A 120 15.73 -8.62 7.29
C THR A 120 15.19 -9.96 7.79
N LEU A 121 14.53 -10.75 6.94
CA LEU A 121 14.02 -12.08 7.29
C LEU A 121 15.15 -13.03 7.72
N ALA A 122 16.28 -13.03 7.00
CA ALA A 122 17.44 -13.84 7.35
C ALA A 122 18.08 -13.43 8.69
N ILE A 123 18.20 -12.13 8.94
CA ILE A 123 18.73 -11.58 10.19
C ILE A 123 17.84 -11.98 11.37
N LEU A 124 16.53 -11.77 11.25
CA LEU A 124 15.58 -12.13 12.31
C LEU A 124 15.58 -13.64 12.60
N ALA A 125 15.70 -14.47 11.55
CA ALA A 125 15.80 -15.92 11.71
C ALA A 125 17.10 -16.31 12.44
N LEU A 126 18.23 -15.69 12.08
CA LEU A 126 19.52 -15.87 12.76
C LEU A 126 19.48 -15.47 14.24
N GLU A 127 18.72 -14.44 14.58
CA GLU A 127 18.56 -14.00 15.97
C GLU A 127 17.57 -14.86 16.76
N SER A 128 16.72 -15.63 16.08
CA SER A 128 15.70 -16.48 16.71
C SER A 128 16.17 -17.91 17.00
N VAL A 129 17.24 -18.39 16.34
CA VAL A 129 17.75 -19.75 16.54
C VAL A 129 18.68 -19.82 17.76
N PRO A 130 18.67 -20.95 18.50
CA PRO A 130 19.43 -21.07 19.75
C PRO A 130 20.96 -21.14 19.54
N ASP A 131 21.41 -21.58 18.37
CA ASP A 131 22.83 -21.76 18.09
C ASP A 131 23.13 -21.68 16.56
N PRO A 132 24.39 -21.45 16.14
CA PRO A 132 24.75 -21.26 14.73
C PRO A 132 24.59 -22.50 13.83
N GLY A 133 24.41 -23.70 14.40
CA GLY A 133 24.28 -24.96 13.66
C GLY A 133 22.89 -25.18 13.04
N TRP A 134 22.05 -24.15 12.97
CA TRP A 134 20.78 -24.18 12.24
C TRP A 134 21.00 -23.85 10.76
N ASP A 135 20.41 -24.66 9.88
CA ASP A 135 20.38 -24.41 8.43
C ASP A 135 19.23 -23.44 8.11
N ILE A 136 19.56 -22.18 7.86
CA ILE A 136 18.58 -21.14 7.52
C ILE A 136 18.74 -20.84 6.04
N ARG A 137 17.67 -21.04 5.28
CA ARG A 137 17.63 -20.75 3.84
C ARG A 137 16.52 -19.76 3.55
N VAL A 138 16.91 -18.59 3.06
CA VAL A 138 15.99 -17.56 2.59
C VAL A 138 16.07 -17.47 1.07
N GLN A 139 14.92 -17.51 0.43
CA GLN A 139 14.79 -17.28 -1.00
C GLN A 139 14.08 -15.95 -1.21
N GLY A 140 14.72 -15.02 -1.91
CA GLY A 140 14.08 -13.80 -2.41
C GLY A 140 13.75 -13.99 -3.89
N ILE A 141 12.50 -13.71 -4.27
CA ILE A 141 12.11 -13.72 -5.68
C ILE A 141 11.59 -12.37 -6.12
N ASP A 142 11.97 -11.96 -7.33
CA ASP A 142 11.46 -10.76 -7.99
C ASP A 142 11.48 -10.95 -9.51
N VAL A 143 10.66 -10.17 -10.22
CA VAL A 143 10.65 -10.16 -11.68
C VAL A 143 11.70 -9.19 -12.24
N ASN A 144 12.04 -8.13 -11.48
CA ASN A 144 12.95 -7.06 -11.86
C ASN A 144 14.43 -7.46 -11.68
N SER A 145 15.12 -7.70 -12.79
CA SER A 145 16.52 -8.10 -12.77
C SER A 145 17.48 -7.04 -12.24
N ALA A 146 17.18 -5.75 -12.43
CA ALA A 146 18.01 -4.68 -11.87
C ALA A 146 17.99 -4.70 -10.34
N MET A 147 16.83 -4.96 -9.74
CA MET A 147 16.70 -5.05 -8.29
C MET A 147 17.39 -6.30 -7.74
N LEU A 148 17.27 -7.44 -8.41
CA LEU A 148 18.00 -8.66 -8.01
C LEU A 148 19.52 -8.51 -8.09
N ARG A 149 20.05 -7.73 -9.03
CA ARG A 149 21.49 -7.40 -9.07
C ARG A 149 21.91 -6.62 -7.84
N ARG A 150 21.13 -5.62 -7.42
CA ARG A 150 21.37 -4.84 -6.19
C ARG A 150 21.28 -5.73 -4.95
N ALA A 151 20.25 -6.59 -4.90
CA ALA A 151 20.06 -7.56 -3.83
C ALA A 151 21.27 -8.50 -3.69
N THR A 152 21.77 -9.03 -4.80
CA THR A 152 22.94 -9.92 -4.81
C THR A 152 24.22 -9.19 -4.37
N ALA A 153 24.36 -7.92 -4.74
CA ALA A 153 25.50 -7.09 -4.32
C ALA A 153 25.51 -6.84 -2.80
N GLY A 154 24.34 -6.77 -2.16
CA GLY A 154 24.20 -6.66 -0.71
C GLY A 154 24.73 -5.35 -0.12
N ARG A 155 24.88 -4.30 -0.94
CA ARG A 155 25.37 -2.97 -0.56
C ARG A 155 24.24 -1.94 -0.71
N TYR A 156 24.04 -1.14 0.33
CA TYR A 156 22.87 -0.28 0.48
C TYR A 156 23.23 1.11 0.98
N PRO A 157 22.58 2.16 0.46
CA PRO A 157 22.76 3.52 0.98
C PRO A 157 22.13 3.66 2.37
N GLN A 158 22.52 4.71 3.10
CA GLN A 158 21.96 5.00 4.43
C GLN A 158 20.42 5.12 4.42
N TRP A 159 19.83 5.58 3.32
CA TRP A 159 18.38 5.68 3.18
C TRP A 159 17.64 4.34 3.32
N SER A 160 18.21 3.24 2.80
CA SER A 160 17.66 1.89 2.99
C SER A 160 17.72 1.43 4.44
N MET A 161 18.55 2.07 5.26
CA MET A 161 18.75 1.73 6.67
C MET A 161 17.83 2.51 7.61
N ARG A 162 17.07 3.51 7.15
CA ARG A 162 16.37 4.51 7.99
C ARG A 162 15.59 3.97 9.19
N GLU A 163 14.93 2.82 9.06
CA GLU A 163 14.17 2.17 10.15
C GLU A 163 14.92 0.99 10.81
N THR A 164 16.15 0.70 10.39
CA THR A 164 16.94 -0.39 10.96
C THR A 164 17.45 -0.03 12.36
N PRO A 165 17.21 -0.87 13.38
CA PRO A 165 17.72 -0.63 14.74
C PRO A 165 19.25 -0.57 14.80
N LEU A 166 19.82 0.37 15.56
CA LEU A 166 21.27 0.53 15.70
C LEU A 166 22.01 -0.74 16.13
N PRO A 167 21.52 -1.55 17.10
CA PRO A 167 22.19 -2.80 17.47
C PRO A 167 22.29 -3.79 16.30
N VAL A 168 21.24 -3.86 15.48
CA VAL A 168 21.20 -4.70 14.28
C VAL A 168 22.19 -4.19 13.24
N ARG A 169 22.22 -2.86 12.98
CA ARG A 169 23.19 -2.25 12.05
C ARG A 169 24.63 -2.60 12.42
N ARG A 170 24.99 -2.44 13.70
CA ARG A 170 26.36 -2.71 14.20
C ARG A 170 26.77 -4.18 14.08
N ARG A 171 25.81 -5.11 14.16
CA ARG A 171 26.08 -6.55 14.19
C ARG A 171 26.08 -7.18 12.80
N TRP A 172 25.15 -6.78 11.94
CA TRP A 172 24.84 -7.47 10.69
C TRP A 172 25.21 -6.69 9.43
N PHE A 173 25.80 -5.50 9.60
CA PHE A 173 26.27 -4.67 8.50
C PHE A 173 27.68 -4.18 8.77
N GLN A 174 28.44 -3.99 7.70
CA GLN A 174 29.76 -3.36 7.68
C GLN A 174 29.67 -2.07 6.88
N GLN A 175 30.28 -0.99 7.39
CA GLN A 175 30.33 0.27 6.67
C GLN A 175 31.40 0.20 5.58
N VAL A 176 31.05 0.53 4.33
CA VAL A 176 31.98 0.56 3.19
C VAL A 176 31.80 1.85 2.40
N GLY A 177 32.65 2.84 2.67
CA GLY A 177 32.42 4.21 2.21
C GLY A 177 31.18 4.78 2.91
N ASP A 178 30.26 5.38 2.13
CA ASP A 178 28.99 5.90 2.64
C ASP A 178 27.89 4.82 2.77
N ASP A 179 28.10 3.66 2.15
CA ASP A 179 27.14 2.57 2.11
C ASP A 179 27.32 1.57 3.26
N SER A 180 26.25 0.84 3.56
CA SER A 180 26.22 -0.32 4.44
C SER A 180 26.17 -1.61 3.60
N GLU A 181 27.09 -2.52 3.84
CA GLU A 181 27.12 -3.85 3.22
C GLU A 181 26.68 -4.92 4.23
N VAL A 182 25.81 -5.83 3.79
CA VAL A 182 25.34 -6.95 4.62
C VAL A 182 26.51 -7.91 4.87
N VAL A 183 26.71 -8.33 6.13
CA VAL A 183 27.81 -9.24 6.46
C VAL A 183 27.64 -10.61 5.80
N GLU A 184 28.76 -11.24 5.49
CA GLU A 184 28.81 -12.51 4.74
C GLU A 184 28.02 -13.65 5.41
N ALA A 185 27.96 -13.66 6.76
CA ALA A 185 27.19 -14.64 7.51
C ALA A 185 25.69 -14.59 7.19
N VAL A 186 25.13 -13.42 6.90
CA VAL A 186 23.74 -13.27 6.46
C VAL A 186 23.64 -13.56 4.96
N ARG A 187 24.57 -13.03 4.14
CA ARG A 187 24.54 -13.19 2.68
C ARG A 187 24.48 -14.63 2.21
N ARG A 188 25.27 -15.52 2.83
CA ARG A 188 25.30 -16.96 2.47
C ARG A 188 23.99 -17.70 2.68
N ARG A 189 23.06 -17.14 3.45
CA ARG A 189 21.74 -17.73 3.74
C ARG A 189 20.66 -17.25 2.79
N VAL A 190 20.94 -16.24 1.97
CA VAL A 190 19.96 -15.64 1.07
C VAL A 190 20.32 -15.95 -0.38
N SER A 191 19.36 -16.45 -1.12
CA SER A 191 19.46 -16.67 -2.56
C SER A 191 18.40 -15.87 -3.29
N PHE A 192 18.78 -15.25 -4.40
CA PHE A 192 17.90 -14.40 -5.20
C PHE A 192 17.61 -15.07 -6.55
N LEU A 193 16.33 -15.25 -6.88
CA LEU A 193 15.92 -15.88 -8.13
C LEU A 193 14.97 -14.97 -8.90
N ARG A 194 15.23 -14.82 -10.20
CA ARG A 194 14.27 -14.16 -11.09
C ARG A 194 13.07 -15.06 -11.32
N ARG A 195 11.91 -14.64 -10.84
CA ARG A 195 10.63 -15.33 -11.03
C ARG A 195 9.52 -14.33 -11.24
N ASN A 196 8.63 -14.65 -12.16
CA ASN A 196 7.39 -13.92 -12.33
C ASN A 196 6.30 -14.67 -11.57
N VAL A 197 5.54 -13.96 -10.75
CA VAL A 197 4.43 -14.56 -9.99
C VAL A 197 3.32 -15.06 -10.90
N VAL A 198 3.22 -14.62 -12.15
CA VAL A 198 2.26 -15.19 -13.12
C VAL A 198 2.60 -16.62 -13.48
N ASP A 199 3.88 -16.97 -13.53
CA ASP A 199 4.33 -18.27 -14.00
C ASP A 199 3.98 -19.37 -12.97
N ASP A 200 3.53 -20.52 -13.47
CA ASP A 200 3.34 -21.70 -12.65
C ASP A 200 4.69 -22.41 -12.47
N ASP A 201 5.40 -22.06 -11.39
CA ASP A 201 6.68 -22.68 -11.03
C ASP A 201 6.46 -23.79 -9.99
N PRO A 202 6.42 -25.08 -10.40
CA PRO A 202 6.15 -26.19 -9.48
C PRO A 202 7.30 -26.47 -8.51
N VAL A 203 8.50 -25.93 -8.77
CA VAL A 203 9.66 -26.08 -7.88
C VAL A 203 9.58 -25.05 -6.76
N LEU A 204 9.29 -23.80 -7.10
CA LEU A 204 9.10 -22.72 -6.13
C LEU A 204 7.86 -22.98 -5.26
N TRP A 205 6.73 -23.36 -5.86
CA TRP A 205 5.46 -23.53 -5.16
C TRP A 205 5.22 -24.97 -4.69
N ARG A 206 6.29 -25.71 -4.42
CA ARG A 206 6.21 -27.07 -3.89
C ARG A 206 5.39 -27.06 -2.59
N PRO A 207 4.47 -28.01 -2.38
CA PRO A 207 3.71 -28.07 -1.13
C PRO A 207 4.60 -28.24 0.10
N ASP A 208 4.20 -27.60 1.20
CA ASP A 208 4.82 -27.72 2.53
C ASP A 208 6.33 -27.45 2.53
N GLU A 209 6.74 -26.46 1.74
CA GLU A 209 8.13 -26.11 1.49
C GLU A 209 8.67 -25.08 2.48
N TYR A 210 7.86 -24.09 2.86
CA TYR A 210 8.31 -22.91 3.59
C TYR A 210 7.70 -22.82 4.99
N ASP A 211 8.52 -22.46 5.98
CA ASP A 211 8.10 -22.16 7.34
C ASP A 211 7.50 -20.76 7.46
N VAL A 212 8.01 -19.78 6.71
CA VAL A 212 7.49 -18.41 6.64
C VAL A 212 7.56 -17.90 5.19
N VAL A 213 6.50 -17.23 4.75
CA VAL A 213 6.42 -16.51 3.48
C VAL A 213 6.08 -15.04 3.76
N LEU A 214 6.87 -14.11 3.23
CA LEU A 214 6.56 -12.69 3.16
C LEU A 214 6.13 -12.34 1.72
N CYS A 215 5.01 -11.64 1.57
CA CYS A 215 4.54 -11.10 0.30
C CYS A 215 3.91 -9.72 0.56
N ARG A 216 4.75 -8.74 0.86
CA ARG A 216 4.35 -7.44 1.39
C ARG A 216 4.49 -6.39 0.32
N ASN A 217 3.53 -5.46 0.26
CA ASN A 217 3.56 -4.34 -0.69
C ASN A 217 3.63 -4.78 -2.18
N LEU A 218 3.09 -5.96 -2.50
CA LEU A 218 3.02 -6.49 -3.87
C LEU A 218 1.58 -6.67 -4.36
N LEU A 219 0.68 -7.22 -3.53
CA LEU A 219 -0.64 -7.67 -3.98
C LEU A 219 -1.50 -6.54 -4.53
N MET A 220 -1.37 -5.31 -4.01
CA MET A 220 -2.08 -4.12 -4.51
C MET A 220 -1.72 -3.75 -5.96
N TYR A 221 -0.57 -4.20 -6.47
CA TYR A 221 -0.15 -3.95 -7.85
C TYR A 221 -0.49 -5.10 -8.79
N LEU A 222 -0.99 -6.23 -8.28
CA LEU A 222 -1.30 -7.38 -9.10
C LEU A 222 -2.73 -7.33 -9.61
N HIS A 223 -2.95 -7.85 -10.83
CA HIS A 223 -4.29 -8.07 -11.34
C HIS A 223 -5.04 -9.02 -10.37
N PRO A 224 -6.32 -8.78 -10.02
CA PRO A 224 -7.02 -9.55 -8.99
C PRO A 224 -6.94 -11.07 -9.16
N ARG A 225 -7.08 -11.57 -10.41
CA ARG A 225 -6.91 -12.99 -10.75
C ARG A 225 -5.52 -13.55 -10.39
N VAL A 226 -4.47 -12.76 -10.57
CA VAL A 226 -3.06 -13.15 -10.29
C VAL A 226 -2.81 -13.11 -8.79
N ALA A 227 -3.27 -12.08 -8.09
CA ALA A 227 -3.19 -11.98 -6.63
C ALA A 227 -3.87 -13.19 -5.96
N ALA A 228 -5.10 -13.53 -6.37
CA ALA A 228 -5.82 -14.69 -5.86
C ALA A 228 -5.07 -16.02 -6.11
N ALA A 229 -4.54 -16.21 -7.33
CA ALA A 229 -3.76 -17.40 -7.66
C ALA A 229 -2.42 -17.48 -6.90
N LEU A 230 -1.77 -16.35 -6.66
CA LEU A 230 -0.56 -16.26 -5.86
C LEU A 230 -0.84 -16.62 -4.39
N LEU A 231 -1.91 -16.09 -3.80
CA LEU A 231 -2.33 -16.43 -2.43
C LEU A 231 -2.56 -17.93 -2.26
N VAL A 232 -3.25 -18.58 -3.18
CA VAL A 232 -3.46 -20.04 -3.14
C VAL A 232 -2.13 -20.79 -3.18
N ARG A 233 -1.19 -20.38 -4.05
CA ARG A 233 0.14 -21.02 -4.14
C ARG A 233 1.00 -20.79 -2.90
N MET A 234 1.01 -19.58 -2.35
CA MET A 234 1.73 -19.28 -1.10
C MET A 234 1.17 -20.08 0.07
N THR A 235 -0.16 -20.15 0.21
CA THR A 235 -0.80 -20.99 1.23
C THR A 235 -0.44 -22.46 1.01
N GLY A 236 -0.46 -22.94 -0.24
CA GLY A 236 -0.02 -24.28 -0.65
C GLY A 236 1.43 -24.62 -0.28
N ALA A 237 2.32 -23.66 -0.44
CA ALA A 237 3.75 -23.84 -0.21
C ALA A 237 4.14 -23.70 1.27
N LEU A 238 3.30 -23.10 2.12
CA LEU A 238 3.55 -23.06 3.55
C LEU A 238 3.42 -24.43 4.20
N VAL A 239 4.24 -24.76 5.18
CA VAL A 239 4.03 -25.96 6.01
C VAL A 239 2.82 -25.77 6.94
N PRO A 240 2.18 -26.84 7.44
CA PRO A 240 1.23 -26.71 8.54
C PRO A 240 1.85 -25.98 9.75
N GLY A 241 1.12 -24.98 10.27
CA GLY A 241 1.60 -24.04 11.29
C GLY A 241 2.64 -23.03 10.78
N GLY A 242 2.86 -22.94 9.46
CA GLY A 242 3.70 -21.93 8.83
C GLY A 242 3.00 -20.57 8.77
N TYR A 243 3.76 -19.49 8.55
CA TYR A 243 3.22 -18.13 8.63
C TYR A 243 3.32 -17.35 7.31
N LEU A 244 2.25 -16.65 6.94
CA LEU A 244 2.18 -15.70 5.83
C LEU A 244 2.06 -14.27 6.38
N PHE A 245 2.92 -13.37 5.91
CA PHE A 245 2.80 -11.94 6.17
C PHE A 245 2.54 -11.20 4.86
N LEU A 246 1.50 -10.37 4.86
CA LEU A 246 1.11 -9.51 3.74
C LEU A 246 1.34 -8.02 4.08
N GLY A 247 1.14 -7.11 3.13
CA GLY A 247 1.21 -5.67 3.40
C GLY A 247 0.14 -5.22 4.41
N HIS A 248 0.36 -4.08 5.07
CA HIS A 248 -0.53 -3.53 6.11
C HIS A 248 -1.95 -3.23 5.60
N THR A 249 -2.08 -2.96 4.30
CA THR A 249 -3.35 -2.71 3.61
C THR A 249 -3.94 -3.97 2.99
N ASP A 250 -3.18 -5.06 2.88
CA ASP A 250 -3.60 -6.32 2.28
C ASP A 250 -4.34 -7.17 3.32
N THR A 251 -5.66 -7.01 3.42
CA THR A 251 -6.49 -7.85 4.30
C THR A 251 -7.25 -8.90 3.49
N LEU A 252 -7.11 -10.17 3.85
CA LEU A 252 -7.79 -11.29 3.19
C LEU A 252 -9.27 -11.48 3.58
N GLY A 253 -9.87 -10.52 4.29
CA GLY A 253 -11.22 -10.63 4.84
C GLY A 253 -11.35 -11.68 5.95
N GLY A 254 -12.58 -12.09 6.24
CA GLY A 254 -12.92 -12.80 7.49
C GLY A 254 -12.51 -14.28 7.58
N SER A 255 -12.15 -14.95 6.48
CA SER A 255 -11.71 -16.36 6.53
C SER A 255 -11.01 -16.82 5.24
N PRO A 256 -9.74 -16.43 5.01
CA PRO A 256 -8.96 -17.01 3.92
C PRO A 256 -8.81 -18.53 4.11
N ALA A 257 -9.18 -19.30 3.10
CA ALA A 257 -9.30 -20.74 3.24
C ALA A 257 -7.95 -21.41 3.58
N GLY A 258 -7.92 -22.15 4.69
CA GLY A 258 -6.70 -22.81 5.19
C GLY A 258 -5.76 -21.89 6.00
N LEU A 259 -6.13 -20.63 6.22
CA LEU A 259 -5.37 -19.65 7.00
C LEU A 259 -6.18 -19.15 8.19
N ARG A 260 -5.51 -18.95 9.32
CA ARG A 260 -6.06 -18.33 10.53
C ARG A 260 -5.35 -17.02 10.79
N VAL A 261 -6.12 -15.95 11.01
CA VAL A 261 -5.56 -14.65 11.40
C VAL A 261 -4.96 -14.75 12.79
N GLN A 262 -3.76 -14.21 12.94
CA GLN A 262 -3.03 -14.05 14.19
C GLN A 262 -2.84 -12.56 14.46
N HIS A 263 -2.93 -12.17 15.73
CA HIS A 263 -2.72 -10.81 16.18
C HIS A 263 -1.66 -10.80 17.29
N SER A 264 -0.58 -10.05 17.09
CA SER A 264 0.44 -9.84 18.12
C SER A 264 1.28 -8.62 17.78
N HIS A 265 1.81 -7.93 18.80
CA HIS A 265 2.74 -6.80 18.60
C HIS A 265 2.17 -5.70 17.70
N ASP A 266 0.87 -5.44 17.80
CA ASP A 266 0.13 -4.46 16.98
C ASP A 266 0.08 -4.79 15.47
N ALA A 267 0.43 -6.01 15.09
CA ALA A 267 0.36 -6.51 13.72
C ALA A 267 -0.62 -7.68 13.59
N PHE A 268 -1.12 -7.87 12.36
CA PHE A 268 -1.81 -9.07 11.95
C PHE A 268 -1.03 -9.82 10.87
N TYR A 269 -1.16 -11.14 10.86
CA TYR A 269 -0.53 -12.07 9.93
C TYR A 269 -1.33 -13.37 9.94
N TYR A 270 -0.96 -14.34 9.10
CA TYR A 270 -1.76 -15.55 8.92
C TYR A 270 -0.94 -16.80 9.25
N GLU A 271 -1.55 -17.74 9.96
CA GLU A 271 -1.01 -19.07 10.21
C GLU A 271 -1.72 -20.08 9.33
N ARG A 272 -0.97 -20.97 8.68
CA ARG A 272 -1.53 -22.10 7.94
C ARG A 272 -2.05 -23.17 8.89
N LEU A 273 -3.34 -23.48 8.78
CA LEU A 273 -3.96 -24.55 9.55
C LEU A 273 -3.57 -25.94 9.03
N PRO A 274 -3.52 -26.97 9.89
CA PRO A 274 -3.43 -28.36 9.46
C PRO A 274 -4.67 -28.77 8.67
N GLY A 275 -4.49 -29.59 7.63
CA GLY A 275 -5.59 -30.16 6.85
C GLY A 275 -5.45 -29.95 5.33
N PRO A 276 -6.32 -30.59 4.54
CA PRO A 276 -6.33 -30.41 3.09
C PRO A 276 -6.73 -28.97 2.76
N LEU A 277 -5.95 -28.34 1.88
CA LEU A 277 -6.36 -27.07 1.29
C LEU A 277 -7.60 -27.29 0.42
N PRO A 278 -8.53 -26.33 0.35
CA PRO A 278 -9.59 -26.39 -0.63
C PRO A 278 -8.95 -26.52 -2.00
N ARG A 279 -9.35 -27.55 -2.75
CA ARG A 279 -8.89 -27.71 -4.13
C ARG A 279 -9.23 -26.42 -4.88
N ARG A 280 -8.25 -25.93 -5.65
CA ARG A 280 -8.45 -24.90 -6.68
C ARG A 280 -9.76 -25.27 -7.41
N PRO A 281 -10.73 -24.35 -7.58
CA PRO A 281 -11.78 -24.59 -8.55
C PRO A 281 -11.06 -24.99 -9.83
N ALA A 282 -11.39 -26.14 -10.40
CA ALA A 282 -10.84 -26.50 -11.70
C ALA A 282 -10.98 -25.27 -12.60
N PRO A 283 -9.95 -24.90 -13.40
CA PRO A 283 -10.20 -23.90 -14.41
C PRO A 283 -11.46 -24.37 -15.14
N GLY A 284 -12.54 -23.58 -15.01
CA GLY A 284 -13.72 -23.82 -15.83
C GLY A 284 -13.23 -23.94 -17.27
N PRO A 285 -13.88 -24.78 -18.10
CA PRO A 285 -13.47 -24.91 -19.50
C PRO A 285 -13.21 -23.50 -20.02
N ALA A 286 -12.02 -23.29 -20.61
CA ALA A 286 -11.67 -22.01 -21.22
C ALA A 286 -12.91 -21.54 -21.95
N GLN A 287 -13.49 -20.41 -21.52
CA GLN A 287 -14.61 -19.86 -22.25
C GLN A 287 -14.15 -19.82 -23.70
N PRO A 288 -14.91 -20.42 -24.65
CA PRO A 288 -14.53 -20.38 -26.05
C PRO A 288 -14.22 -18.93 -26.33
N GLY A 289 -12.96 -18.65 -26.73
CA GLY A 289 -12.53 -17.30 -27.03
C GLY A 289 -13.59 -16.69 -27.91
N LEU A 290 -14.06 -15.49 -27.55
CA LEU A 290 -15.17 -14.78 -28.21
C LEU A 290 -15.07 -15.02 -29.72
N ALA A 291 -15.77 -16.04 -30.18
CA ALA A 291 -16.00 -16.27 -31.58
C ALA A 291 -16.83 -15.08 -32.00
N GLN A 292 -16.36 -14.42 -33.04
CA GLN A 292 -17.00 -13.27 -33.68
C GLN A 292 -18.52 -13.37 -33.54
N LEU A 293 -19.09 -12.54 -32.67
CA LEU A 293 -20.49 -12.21 -32.78
C LEU A 293 -20.56 -11.22 -33.93
N ASP A 294 -21.01 -11.70 -35.09
CA ASP A 294 -21.47 -10.79 -36.14
C ASP A 294 -22.47 -9.81 -35.54
N PRO A 295 -22.36 -8.51 -35.85
CA PRO A 295 -23.27 -7.51 -35.30
C PRO A 295 -24.70 -7.80 -35.77
N PRO A 296 -25.72 -7.56 -34.93
CA PRO A 296 -27.11 -7.74 -35.32
C PRO A 296 -27.47 -6.76 -36.43
N VAL A 297 -27.99 -7.28 -37.54
CA VAL A 297 -28.61 -6.50 -38.61
C VAL A 297 -29.86 -5.83 -38.03
N ALA A 298 -29.84 -4.51 -37.91
CA ALA A 298 -31.00 -3.71 -37.51
C ALA A 298 -32.04 -3.66 -38.66
N PRO A 299 -33.35 -3.72 -38.37
CA PRO A 299 -34.37 -3.51 -39.39
C PRO A 299 -34.43 -2.03 -39.81
N ALA A 300 -34.65 -1.81 -41.10
CA ALA A 300 -34.71 -0.48 -41.70
C ALA A 300 -35.92 0.32 -41.20
N ALA A 301 -35.65 1.55 -40.74
CA ALA A 301 -36.66 2.59 -40.48
C ALA A 301 -36.61 3.64 -41.62
N PRO A 302 -37.74 4.32 -41.91
CA PRO A 302 -37.96 5.02 -43.18
C PRO A 302 -37.18 6.33 -43.30
N SER A 303 -36.80 6.64 -44.54
CA SER A 303 -36.07 7.83 -44.96
C SER A 303 -36.90 9.12 -44.79
N VAL A 304 -36.36 10.07 -44.01
CA VAL A 304 -36.79 11.48 -43.98
C VAL A 304 -35.79 12.32 -44.81
N PRO A 305 -36.21 13.32 -45.60
CA PRO A 305 -35.34 14.00 -46.55
C PRO A 305 -34.32 14.92 -45.87
N ALA A 306 -33.14 15.00 -46.47
CA ALA A 306 -32.01 15.80 -46.01
C ALA A 306 -32.35 17.30 -45.89
N CYS A 307 -32.19 17.85 -44.69
CA CYS A 307 -32.08 19.28 -44.48
C CYS A 307 -30.58 19.65 -44.46
N ARG A 308 -30.18 20.62 -45.29
CA ARG A 308 -28.82 21.17 -45.34
C ARG A 308 -28.42 21.75 -43.98
N PRO A 309 -27.13 21.70 -43.60
CA PRO A 309 -26.68 22.33 -42.37
C PRO A 309 -26.73 23.86 -42.53
N PRO A 310 -27.15 24.63 -41.51
CA PRO A 310 -26.79 26.03 -41.42
C PRO A 310 -25.30 26.18 -41.14
N ALA A 311 -24.72 27.25 -41.67
CA ALA A 311 -23.34 27.65 -41.48
C ALA A 311 -22.99 27.81 -39.99
N GLY A 312 -21.74 27.50 -39.66
CA GLY A 312 -21.27 27.28 -38.30
C GLY A 312 -21.33 28.50 -37.39
N GLU A 313 -21.50 28.19 -36.11
CA GLU A 313 -21.07 29.03 -34.99
C GLU A 313 -19.76 28.47 -34.42
N PRO A 314 -18.89 29.34 -33.89
CA PRO A 314 -17.54 28.96 -33.48
C PRO A 314 -17.55 28.04 -32.25
N ALA A 315 -16.57 27.15 -32.21
CA ALA A 315 -16.29 26.23 -31.12
C ALA A 315 -16.36 26.92 -29.74
N GLY A 316 -17.32 26.51 -28.92
CA GLY A 316 -17.36 26.86 -27.51
C GLY A 316 -16.18 26.21 -26.77
N SER A 317 -15.47 27.01 -25.98
CA SER A 317 -14.45 26.55 -25.04
C SER A 317 -14.90 25.33 -24.23
N PRO A 318 -13.98 24.42 -23.84
CA PRO A 318 -14.32 23.30 -22.97
C PRO A 318 -15.02 23.81 -21.72
N ALA A 319 -16.19 23.24 -21.41
CA ALA A 319 -16.95 23.59 -20.24
C ALA A 319 -16.05 23.44 -19.00
N ARG A 320 -15.88 24.54 -18.23
CA ARG A 320 -15.12 24.50 -16.99
C ARG A 320 -15.70 23.42 -16.08
N PRO A 321 -14.87 22.55 -15.48
CA PRO A 321 -15.36 21.52 -14.57
C PRO A 321 -16.18 22.16 -13.45
N THR A 322 -17.32 21.56 -13.14
CA THR A 322 -18.22 22.08 -12.11
C THR A 322 -17.57 21.89 -10.73
N ARG A 323 -17.90 22.78 -9.79
CA ARG A 323 -17.42 22.75 -8.40
C ARG A 323 -17.62 21.37 -7.75
N THR A 324 -18.74 20.71 -8.03
CA THR A 324 -19.05 19.33 -7.59
C THR A 324 -18.12 18.26 -8.19
N ALA A 325 -17.68 18.42 -9.45
CA ALA A 325 -16.75 17.49 -10.07
C ALA A 325 -15.35 17.62 -9.43
N LEU A 326 -14.89 18.86 -9.25
CA LEU A 326 -13.61 19.16 -8.58
C LEU A 326 -13.59 18.64 -7.13
N TRP A 327 -14.71 18.75 -6.42
CA TRP A 327 -14.84 18.22 -5.06
C TRP A 327 -14.72 16.69 -4.97
N ARG A 328 -15.38 15.95 -5.88
CA ARG A 328 -15.22 14.48 -5.95
C ARG A 328 -13.80 14.08 -6.33
N ASP A 329 -13.13 14.89 -7.13
CA ASP A 329 -11.73 14.67 -7.48
C ASP A 329 -10.83 14.85 -6.25
N CYS A 330 -11.08 15.87 -5.42
CA CYS A 330 -10.38 16.04 -4.14
C CYS A 330 -10.55 14.84 -3.22
N ASP A 331 -11.77 14.36 -2.98
CA ASP A 331 -12.00 13.20 -2.10
C ASP A 331 -11.24 11.94 -2.59
N ARG A 332 -11.18 11.72 -3.91
CA ARG A 332 -10.39 10.61 -4.50
C ARG A 332 -8.89 10.79 -4.32
N LEU A 333 -8.38 12.02 -4.42
CA LEU A 333 -6.97 12.33 -4.25
C LEU A 333 -6.54 12.18 -2.78
N ILE A 334 -7.37 12.63 -1.84
CA ILE A 334 -7.15 12.48 -0.40
C ILE A 334 -7.13 11.00 -0.02
N ALA A 335 -8.09 10.21 -0.51
CA ALA A 335 -8.11 8.76 -0.28
C ALA A 335 -6.90 8.01 -0.87
N ALA A 336 -6.21 8.61 -1.85
CA ALA A 336 -4.98 8.10 -2.44
C ALA A 336 -3.71 8.74 -1.84
N GLU A 337 -3.84 9.50 -0.74
CA GLU A 337 -2.75 10.24 -0.07
C GLU A 337 -1.98 11.21 -0.98
N ARG A 338 -2.61 11.66 -2.08
CA ARG A 338 -2.05 12.63 -3.02
C ARG A 338 -2.41 14.06 -2.61
N PHE A 339 -1.98 14.46 -1.42
CA PHE A 339 -2.38 15.73 -0.80
C PHE A 339 -1.94 16.97 -1.60
N GLY A 340 -0.77 16.94 -2.24
CA GLY A 340 -0.29 18.05 -3.10
C GLY A 340 -1.17 18.26 -4.33
N ASP A 341 -1.62 17.17 -4.96
CA ASP A 341 -2.54 17.26 -6.11
C ASP A 341 -3.94 17.69 -5.68
N ALA A 342 -4.43 17.18 -4.55
CA ALA A 342 -5.69 17.63 -3.96
C ALA A 342 -5.64 19.14 -3.64
N LEU A 343 -4.51 19.62 -3.11
CA LEU A 343 -4.30 21.03 -2.80
C LEU A 343 -4.35 21.87 -4.07
N ALA A 344 -3.75 21.42 -5.17
CA ALA A 344 -3.82 22.09 -6.46
C ALA A 344 -5.28 22.19 -6.99
N VAL A 345 -6.09 21.14 -6.80
CA VAL A 345 -7.51 21.15 -7.18
C VAL A 345 -8.30 22.16 -6.34
N VAL A 346 -8.11 22.16 -5.01
CA VAL A 346 -8.79 23.13 -4.12
C VAL A 346 -8.33 24.56 -4.39
N ALA A 347 -7.04 24.77 -4.69
CA ALA A 347 -6.50 26.07 -5.05
C ALA A 347 -7.13 26.63 -6.35
N ALA A 348 -7.53 25.76 -7.28
CA ALA A 348 -8.19 26.11 -8.52
C ALA A 348 -9.70 26.39 -8.39
N LEU A 349 -10.29 26.19 -7.20
CA LEU A 349 -11.72 26.47 -6.99
C LEU A 349 -12.02 27.97 -7.07
N PRO A 350 -13.17 28.37 -7.65
CA PRO A 350 -13.62 29.76 -7.63
C PRO A 350 -13.77 30.27 -6.20
N ARG A 351 -13.28 31.50 -5.95
CA ARG A 351 -13.40 32.18 -4.66
C ARG A 351 -14.72 32.99 -4.59
N PRO A 352 -15.31 33.18 -3.40
CA PRO A 352 -14.85 32.68 -2.09
C PRO A 352 -15.07 31.17 -1.94
N LEU A 353 -14.21 30.52 -1.14
CA LEU A 353 -14.47 29.13 -0.72
C LEU A 353 -15.59 29.14 0.32
N ASP A 354 -16.40 28.08 0.32
CA ASP A 354 -17.32 27.84 1.43
C ASP A 354 -16.56 27.24 2.63
N ARG A 355 -17.27 27.04 3.75
CA ARG A 355 -16.68 26.50 4.99
C ARG A 355 -15.97 25.16 4.77
N GLU A 356 -16.62 24.21 4.09
CA GLU A 356 -16.06 22.87 3.93
C GLU A 356 -14.81 22.88 3.05
N GLU A 357 -14.83 23.69 2.00
CA GLU A 357 -13.68 23.86 1.11
C GLU A 357 -12.52 24.59 1.79
N ALA A 358 -12.81 25.62 2.57
CA ALA A 358 -11.79 26.34 3.34
C ALA A 358 -11.14 25.43 4.39
N LEU A 359 -11.94 24.61 5.09
CA LEU A 359 -11.43 23.59 6.01
C LEU A 359 -10.57 22.56 5.27
N LEU A 360 -11.04 22.04 4.13
CA LEU A 360 -10.27 21.08 3.35
C LEU A 360 -8.95 21.67 2.86
N HIS A 361 -8.96 22.92 2.38
CA HIS A 361 -7.74 23.63 1.97
C HIS A 361 -6.73 23.69 3.12
N ALA A 362 -7.17 24.09 4.32
CA ALA A 362 -6.32 24.16 5.50
C ALA A 362 -5.76 22.78 5.91
N VAL A 363 -6.58 21.72 5.85
CA VAL A 363 -6.12 20.34 6.11
C VAL A 363 -5.03 19.93 5.13
N LEU A 364 -5.22 20.21 3.84
CA LEU A 364 -4.26 19.83 2.80
C LEU A 364 -2.94 20.58 2.95
N LEU A 365 -2.98 21.87 3.31
CA LEU A 365 -1.78 22.64 3.62
C LEU A 365 -0.97 21.97 4.74
N ALA A 366 -1.63 21.61 5.85
CA ALA A 366 -1.00 20.90 6.96
C ALA A 366 -0.40 19.54 6.53
N GLN A 367 -1.12 18.76 5.72
CA GLN A 367 -0.64 17.46 5.20
C GLN A 367 0.56 17.60 4.26
N THR A 368 0.68 18.73 3.55
CA THR A 368 1.83 19.03 2.69
C THR A 368 2.98 19.73 3.41
N GLY A 369 2.84 19.99 4.72
CA GLY A 369 3.85 20.61 5.56
C GLY A 369 3.82 22.15 5.64
N ASP A 370 2.81 22.80 5.05
CA ASP A 370 2.59 24.25 5.18
C ASP A 370 1.70 24.54 6.40
N TYR A 371 2.30 24.48 7.59
CA TYR A 371 1.59 24.71 8.85
C TYR A 371 1.18 26.17 9.04
N ASP A 372 1.99 27.13 8.57
CA ASP A 372 1.67 28.56 8.65
C ASP A 372 0.42 28.89 7.84
N GLY A 373 0.34 28.37 6.60
CA GLY A 373 -0.85 28.49 5.76
C GLY A 373 -2.08 27.81 6.36
N ALA A 374 -1.92 26.62 6.95
CA ALA A 374 -3.00 25.92 7.62
C ALA A 374 -3.54 26.69 8.83
N VAL A 375 -2.66 27.23 9.68
CA VAL A 375 -3.01 28.05 10.85
C VAL A 375 -3.73 29.33 10.42
N ALA A 376 -3.26 30.00 9.36
CA ALA A 376 -3.93 31.17 8.81
C ALA A 376 -5.36 30.83 8.33
N GLY A 377 -5.52 29.75 7.57
CA GLY A 377 -6.83 29.28 7.11
C GLY A 377 -7.79 28.93 8.27
N CYS A 378 -7.29 28.32 9.34
CA CYS A 378 -8.08 28.08 10.55
C CYS A 378 -8.50 29.37 11.25
N ARG A 379 -7.64 30.39 11.30
CA ARG A 379 -7.99 31.70 11.87
C ARG A 379 -9.08 32.39 11.08
N ASP A 380 -9.05 32.30 9.75
CA ASP A 380 -10.09 32.85 8.88
C ASP A 380 -11.44 32.13 9.11
N LEU A 381 -11.42 30.79 9.23
CA LEU A 381 -12.61 30.00 9.59
C LEU A 381 -13.19 30.43 10.95
N LEU A 382 -12.34 30.61 11.96
CA LEU A 382 -12.76 31.04 13.30
C LEU A 382 -13.20 32.51 13.36
N ALA A 383 -12.70 33.35 12.48
CA ALA A 383 -13.17 34.73 12.35
C ALA A 383 -14.58 34.80 11.75
N ALA A 384 -14.90 33.87 10.83
CA ALA A 384 -16.24 33.74 10.27
C ALA A 384 -17.23 33.06 11.24
N ASP A 385 -16.78 32.02 11.93
CA ASP A 385 -17.53 31.30 12.97
C ASP A 385 -16.59 30.85 14.10
N GLY A 386 -16.61 31.59 15.21
CA GLY A 386 -15.78 31.33 16.38
C GLY A 386 -16.09 30.02 17.13
N LEU A 387 -17.07 29.23 16.66
CA LEU A 387 -17.49 27.96 17.23
C LEU A 387 -17.11 26.75 16.36
N ASP A 388 -16.24 26.90 15.36
CA ASP A 388 -15.83 25.80 14.48
C ASP A 388 -14.93 24.76 15.19
N ALA A 389 -15.52 23.62 15.53
CA ALA A 389 -14.81 22.51 16.18
C ALA A 389 -13.73 21.86 15.29
N ASP A 390 -13.93 21.83 13.98
CA ASP A 390 -13.00 21.20 13.03
C ASP A 390 -11.74 22.09 12.86
N ALA A 391 -11.91 23.41 12.80
CA ALA A 391 -10.81 24.36 12.76
C ALA A 391 -9.96 24.30 14.05
N HIS A 392 -10.61 24.20 15.21
CA HIS A 392 -9.90 23.98 16.48
C HIS A 392 -9.15 22.65 16.51
N HIS A 393 -9.73 21.56 15.97
CA HIS A 393 -9.01 20.29 15.89
C HIS A 393 -7.76 20.40 15.02
N LEU A 394 -7.86 21.03 13.85
CA LEU A 394 -6.71 21.21 12.94
C LEU A 394 -5.62 22.11 13.53
N LEU A 395 -5.99 23.19 14.24
CA LEU A 395 -5.02 24.01 14.98
C LEU A 395 -4.29 23.19 16.05
N GLY A 396 -5.01 22.28 16.72
CA GLY A 396 -4.41 21.31 17.63
C GLY A 396 -3.32 20.50 16.95
N MET A 397 -3.62 19.94 15.77
CA MET A 397 -2.68 19.14 14.97
C MET A 397 -1.44 19.94 14.55
N CYS A 398 -1.61 21.19 14.12
CA CYS A 398 -0.50 22.05 13.68
C CYS A 398 0.47 22.41 14.80
N HIS A 399 0.01 22.39 16.06
CA HIS A 399 0.83 22.75 17.23
C HIS A 399 1.34 21.54 18.03
N GLU A 400 1.03 20.29 17.64
CA GLU A 400 1.36 19.10 18.45
C GLU A 400 2.86 18.95 18.74
N ASP A 401 3.71 19.30 17.77
CA ASP A 401 5.16 19.12 17.86
C ASP A 401 5.87 20.36 18.43
N ASP A 402 5.32 21.56 18.23
CA ASP A 402 5.91 22.83 18.68
C ASP A 402 5.47 23.25 20.10
N ASP A 403 4.16 23.18 20.38
CA ASP A 403 3.57 23.61 21.64
C ASP A 403 2.39 22.70 22.02
N ALA A 404 2.74 21.59 22.68
CA ALA A 404 1.76 20.62 23.15
C ALA A 404 0.69 21.24 24.07
N ALA A 405 1.00 22.31 24.83
CA ALA A 405 0.05 22.94 25.74
C ALA A 405 -1.04 23.67 24.95
N THR A 406 -0.63 24.42 23.94
CA THR A 406 -1.53 25.07 22.97
C THR A 406 -2.33 24.05 22.18
N ALA A 407 -1.70 22.97 21.69
CA ALA A 407 -2.40 21.88 21.01
C ALA A 407 -3.51 21.26 21.88
N GLY A 408 -3.18 20.95 23.15
CA GLY A 408 -4.15 20.41 24.11
C GLY A 408 -5.29 21.38 24.47
N ALA A 409 -5.07 22.70 24.43
CA ALA A 409 -6.13 23.68 24.62
C ALA A 409 -7.10 23.68 23.43
N HIS A 410 -6.57 23.60 22.20
CA HIS A 410 -7.36 23.52 20.99
C HIS A 410 -8.18 22.23 20.90
N TYR A 411 -7.61 21.07 21.26
CA TYR A 411 -8.38 19.82 21.29
C TYR A 411 -9.51 19.83 22.33
N ARG A 412 -9.26 20.34 23.54
CA ARG A 412 -10.33 20.51 24.55
C ARG A 412 -11.41 21.46 24.07
N ARG A 413 -11.03 22.52 23.36
CA ARG A 413 -11.99 23.45 22.75
C ARG A 413 -12.84 22.76 21.69
N ALA A 414 -12.22 22.02 20.77
CA ALA A 414 -12.93 21.23 19.75
C ALA A 414 -13.92 20.24 20.38
N ALA A 415 -13.49 19.48 21.40
CA ALA A 415 -14.34 18.56 22.13
C ALA A 415 -15.50 19.25 22.89
N SER A 416 -15.29 20.47 23.38
CA SER A 416 -16.35 21.24 24.06
C SER A 416 -17.40 21.80 23.10
N LEU A 417 -16.99 22.09 21.87
CA LEU A 417 -17.86 22.66 20.83
C LEU A 417 -18.69 21.57 20.14
N ASP A 418 -18.10 20.39 19.96
CA ASP A 418 -18.77 19.22 19.41
C ASP A 418 -18.49 17.99 20.29
N PRO A 419 -19.43 17.67 21.21
CA PRO A 419 -19.30 16.52 22.12
C PRO A 419 -19.22 15.15 21.42
N ASP A 420 -19.69 15.05 20.16
CA ASP A 420 -19.67 13.82 19.38
C ASP A 420 -18.36 13.65 18.58
N PHE A 421 -17.47 14.65 18.61
CA PHE A 421 -16.18 14.61 17.90
C PHE A 421 -15.16 13.75 18.65
N ALA A 422 -14.89 12.56 18.12
CA ALA A 422 -14.05 11.55 18.76
C ALA A 422 -12.54 11.85 18.67
N LEU A 423 -12.08 12.44 17.56
CA LEU A 423 -10.64 12.60 17.28
C LEU A 423 -9.89 13.56 18.23
N PRO A 424 -10.47 14.68 18.72
CA PRO A 424 -9.83 15.49 19.76
C PRO A 424 -9.48 14.68 21.02
N TRP A 425 -10.37 13.78 21.46
CA TRP A 425 -10.12 12.91 22.62
C TRP A 425 -8.98 11.93 22.36
N LEU A 426 -8.94 11.32 21.17
CA LEU A 426 -7.82 10.46 20.76
C LEU A 426 -6.49 11.22 20.83
N ARG A 427 -6.45 12.46 20.32
CA ARG A 427 -5.23 13.29 20.34
C ARG A 427 -4.83 13.73 21.75
N LEU A 428 -5.79 14.08 22.61
CA LEU A 428 -5.53 14.38 24.02
C LEU A 428 -4.92 13.18 24.76
N GLY A 429 -5.43 11.97 24.53
CA GLY A 429 -4.85 10.74 25.07
C GLY A 429 -3.40 10.51 24.63
N ILE A 430 -3.10 10.74 23.35
CA ILE A 430 -1.72 10.65 22.81
C ILE A 430 -0.81 11.70 23.47
N LEU A 431 -1.27 12.95 23.61
CA LEU A 431 -0.50 14.03 24.25
C LEU A 431 -0.23 13.73 25.73
N ALA A 432 -1.23 13.23 26.46
CA ALA A 432 -1.08 12.85 27.87
C ALA A 432 -0.04 11.72 28.03
N ARG A 433 -0.07 10.71 27.14
CA ARG A 433 0.95 9.65 27.12
C ARG A 433 2.36 10.19 26.86
N ARG A 434 2.53 11.09 25.89
CA ARG A 434 3.84 11.70 25.57
C ARG A 434 4.42 12.47 26.77
N ARG A 435 3.56 13.06 27.61
CA ARG A 435 3.96 13.76 28.85
C ARG A 435 4.23 12.82 30.04
N GLY A 436 4.02 11.52 29.87
CA GLY A 436 4.17 10.55 30.96
C GLY A 436 3.02 10.53 31.96
N ASP A 437 1.83 11.03 31.57
CA ASP A 437 0.59 10.95 32.35
C ASP A 437 -0.42 9.99 31.68
N PRO A 438 -0.18 8.67 31.75
CA PRO A 438 -1.06 7.69 31.12
C PRO A 438 -2.44 7.62 31.77
N GLN A 439 -2.59 8.13 33.00
CA GLN A 439 -3.81 8.02 33.79
C GLN A 439 -4.85 9.05 33.32
N SER A 440 -4.42 10.29 33.08
CA SER A 440 -5.27 11.29 32.39
C SER A 440 -5.59 10.86 30.97
N GLY A 441 -4.62 10.30 30.24
CA GLY A 441 -4.84 9.82 28.86
C GLY A 441 -5.82 8.66 28.74
N ALA A 442 -5.93 7.81 29.76
CA ALA A 442 -6.88 6.69 29.77
C ALA A 442 -8.35 7.15 29.66
N ALA A 443 -8.71 8.22 30.37
CA ALA A 443 -10.06 8.79 30.30
C ALA A 443 -10.37 9.33 28.90
N ASP A 444 -9.39 10.00 28.27
CA ASP A 444 -9.53 10.54 26.91
C ASP A 444 -9.67 9.40 25.88
N PHE A 445 -8.88 8.32 25.99
CA PHE A 445 -9.03 7.15 25.13
C PHE A 445 -10.39 6.45 25.31
N GLN A 446 -10.92 6.38 26.53
CA GLN A 446 -12.26 5.84 26.77
C GLN A 446 -13.35 6.65 26.06
N HIS A 447 -13.26 7.99 26.13
CA HIS A 447 -14.18 8.87 25.40
C HIS A 447 -14.05 8.67 23.89
N ALA A 448 -12.81 8.61 23.36
CA ALA A 448 -12.59 8.34 21.95
C ALA A 448 -13.19 6.99 21.51
N ILE A 449 -13.05 5.92 22.30
CA ILE A 449 -13.62 4.60 22.01
C ILE A 449 -15.15 4.63 21.94
N ALA A 450 -15.79 5.42 22.82
CA ALA A 450 -17.25 5.54 22.84
C ALA A 450 -17.78 6.28 21.61
N LEU A 451 -17.05 7.30 21.13
CA LEU A 451 -17.50 8.19 20.05
C LEU A 451 -17.08 7.70 18.64
N LEU A 452 -15.91 7.08 18.50
CA LEU A 452 -15.38 6.61 17.21
C LEU A 452 -16.34 5.74 16.37
N PRO A 453 -17.20 4.87 16.94
CA PRO A 453 -18.17 4.10 16.16
C PRO A 453 -19.23 4.96 15.46
N ALA A 454 -19.51 6.17 15.98
CA ALA A 454 -20.47 7.11 15.41
C ALA A 454 -19.81 8.28 14.66
N GLU A 455 -18.48 8.40 14.73
CA GLU A 455 -17.73 9.47 14.08
C GLU A 455 -17.99 9.54 12.56
N ARG A 456 -18.04 10.76 12.03
CA ARG A 456 -18.29 11.01 10.61
C ARG A 456 -17.12 10.53 9.75
N ASP A 457 -17.40 9.77 8.69
CA ASP A 457 -16.37 9.27 7.77
C ASP A 457 -15.51 10.38 7.18
N ARG A 458 -16.09 11.56 6.95
CA ARG A 458 -15.36 12.73 6.46
C ARG A 458 -14.31 13.22 7.46
N ARG A 459 -14.59 13.20 8.76
CA ARG A 459 -13.60 13.55 9.80
C ARG A 459 -12.49 12.52 9.91
N ILE A 460 -12.84 11.24 9.78
CA ILE A 460 -11.84 10.17 9.74
C ILE A 460 -10.93 10.34 8.52
N LEU A 461 -11.49 10.66 7.35
CA LEU A 461 -10.73 10.92 6.14
C LEU A 461 -9.77 12.12 6.28
N LEU A 462 -10.22 13.22 6.91
CA LEU A 462 -9.44 14.45 7.02
C LEU A 462 -8.41 14.42 8.15
N PHE A 463 -8.75 13.83 9.29
CA PHE A 463 -8.01 13.98 10.55
C PHE A 463 -7.55 12.65 11.17
N GLY A 464 -8.08 11.53 10.68
CA GLY A 464 -7.68 10.18 11.10
C GLY A 464 -6.27 9.79 10.62
N GLY A 465 -5.66 10.61 9.75
CA GLY A 465 -4.42 10.26 9.07
C GLY A 465 -4.64 9.09 8.10
N SER A 466 -3.64 8.24 7.93
CA SER A 466 -3.73 7.02 7.12
C SER A 466 -4.53 5.88 7.79
N PHE A 467 -5.23 6.17 8.91
CA PHE A 467 -5.95 5.17 9.70
C PHE A 467 -7.46 5.28 9.52
N GLY A 468 -8.10 4.17 9.14
CA GLY A 468 -9.55 4.05 9.15
C GLY A 468 -10.12 3.87 10.56
N ARG A 469 -11.45 4.02 10.70
CA ARG A 469 -12.20 3.92 11.97
C ARG A 469 -11.79 2.74 12.86
N HIS A 470 -11.69 1.55 12.26
CA HIS A 470 -11.33 0.33 12.98
C HIS A 470 -9.91 0.37 13.54
N ALA A 471 -8.96 0.95 12.80
CA ALA A 471 -7.58 1.08 13.26
C ALA A 471 -7.47 2.10 14.40
N LEU A 472 -8.19 3.22 14.30
CA LEU A 472 -8.26 4.22 15.39
C LEU A 472 -8.89 3.63 16.66
N LEU A 473 -9.94 2.81 16.53
CA LEU A 473 -10.53 2.08 17.66
C LEU A 473 -9.55 1.09 18.30
N ALA A 474 -8.80 0.36 17.47
CA ALA A 474 -7.78 -0.57 17.95
C ALA A 474 -6.65 0.16 18.70
N LEU A 475 -6.20 1.30 18.17
CA LEU A 475 -5.19 2.16 18.80
C LEU A 475 -5.65 2.61 20.19
N CYS A 476 -6.84 3.20 20.32
CA CYS A 476 -7.34 3.67 21.61
C CYS A 476 -7.47 2.52 22.62
N ARG A 477 -7.92 1.33 22.18
CA ARG A 477 -8.03 0.14 23.07
C ARG A 477 -6.67 -0.35 23.54
N SER A 478 -5.68 -0.37 22.65
CA SER A 478 -4.31 -0.77 22.99
C SER A 478 -3.71 0.19 24.01
N GLU A 479 -3.83 1.50 23.77
CA GLU A 479 -3.31 2.54 24.66
C GLU A 479 -4.01 2.52 26.03
N LEU A 480 -5.33 2.29 26.06
CA LEU A 480 -6.09 2.14 27.30
C LEU A 480 -5.64 0.91 28.11
N ALA A 481 -5.38 -0.22 27.44
CA ALA A 481 -4.88 -1.43 28.09
C ALA A 481 -3.47 -1.23 28.67
N ALA A 482 -2.61 -0.46 27.97
CA ALA A 482 -1.28 -0.11 28.46
C ALA A 482 -1.32 0.80 29.69
N ALA A 483 -2.30 1.71 29.79
CA ALA A 483 -2.47 2.60 30.94
C ALA A 483 -2.97 1.89 32.21
N GLY A 484 -3.71 0.77 32.07
CA GLY A 484 -4.24 -0.02 33.19
C GLY A 484 -3.33 -1.13 33.71
N SER A 485 -2.20 -1.39 33.05
CA SER A 485 -1.23 -2.40 33.49
C SER A 485 -0.29 -1.77 34.54
N PRO A 486 -0.23 -2.27 35.78
CA PRO A 486 0.78 -1.80 36.74
C PRO A 486 2.18 -2.10 36.17
N ARG A 487 3.03 -1.06 36.14
CA ARG A 487 4.44 -1.17 35.71
C ARG A 487 5.29 -1.94 36.71
#